data_AF-A0A8J3WUF3-F1
#
_entry.id   AF-A0A8J3WUF3-F1
#
_cell.length_a   1.000
_cell.length_b   1.000
_cell.length_c   1.000
_cell.angle_alpha   90.00
_cell.angle_beta   90.00
_cell.angle_gamma   90.00
#
_symmetry.space_group_name_H-M   'P 1'
#
loop_
_entity.id
_entity.type
_entity.pdbx_description
1 polymer ?
#
loop_
_entity_poly.entity_id
_entity_poly.type
_entity_poly.pdbx_seq_one_letter_code
_entity_poly.pdbx_strand_id
1 'polypeptide(L)'
;MDPIGDDLLKVMVAELGYRERPGQHTKFGHWYSAQVGDPQYRTAPWCDMFIAWAAERAGVQEYVGQFAWTPSHARWFETNGAWSDVPEPGALVFFDWSGGKDIKGVDHVGIVERVEGGTIHTIEANVDRVWLKRKARDGDKVVGYGLPRKVKETLDQIPPQDASASGPKPVEVDPTPAANSVSLVLYDSDGTFPLMEPAPLAMLLALVVGWTFLAARWQPRPPAGGRHRRRGRRPHAPQDAEPAPIPSEVD
;
A
#
# COMPACT_ATOMS: atom_id res chain seq x y z
N MET A 1 22.73 -14.68 -7.08
CA MET A 1 22.10 -13.39 -6.77
C MET A 1 22.98 -12.32 -7.39
N ASP A 2 22.39 -11.36 -8.09
CA ASP A 2 23.13 -10.23 -8.65
C ASP A 2 23.47 -9.18 -7.57
N PRO A 3 24.44 -8.29 -7.81
CA PRO A 3 24.86 -7.30 -6.82
C PRO A 3 23.75 -6.33 -6.38
N ILE A 4 22.83 -5.95 -7.28
CA ILE A 4 21.75 -5.01 -6.95
C ILE A 4 20.78 -5.65 -5.96
N GLY A 5 20.36 -6.88 -6.24
CA GLY A 5 19.52 -7.66 -5.35
C GLY A 5 20.19 -7.92 -3.99
N ASP A 6 21.49 -8.23 -3.97
CA ASP A 6 22.26 -8.46 -2.75
C ASP A 6 22.36 -7.20 -1.88
N ASP A 7 22.67 -6.05 -2.47
CA ASP A 7 22.77 -4.78 -1.73
C ASP A 7 21.42 -4.32 -1.19
N LEU A 8 20.34 -4.48 -1.96
CA LEU A 8 18.99 -4.23 -1.50
C LEU A 8 18.62 -5.14 -0.32
N LEU A 9 18.91 -6.45 -0.42
CA LEU A 9 18.65 -7.42 0.65
C LEU A 9 19.45 -7.12 1.91
N LYS A 10 20.72 -6.70 1.82
CA LYS A 10 21.51 -6.31 3.01
C LYS A 10 20.82 -5.21 3.81
N VAL A 11 20.32 -4.18 3.14
CA VAL A 11 19.57 -3.10 3.79
C VAL A 11 18.28 -3.62 4.39
N MET A 12 17.50 -4.41 3.66
CA MET A 12 16.21 -4.91 4.13
C MET A 12 16.34 -5.89 5.30
N VAL A 13 17.37 -6.74 5.31
CA VAL A 13 17.68 -7.68 6.40
C VAL A 13 17.98 -6.93 7.70
N ALA A 14 18.67 -5.80 7.63
CA ALA A 14 18.98 -4.98 8.81
C ALA A 14 17.73 -4.38 9.47
N GLU A 15 16.61 -4.33 8.76
CA GLU A 15 15.34 -3.77 9.24
C GLU A 15 14.36 -4.83 9.77
N LEU A 16 14.74 -6.11 9.76
CA LEU A 16 13.87 -7.20 10.21
C LEU A 16 13.40 -7.00 11.65
N GLY A 17 12.10 -7.18 11.86
CA GLY A 17 11.44 -6.94 13.14
C GLY A 17 10.97 -5.50 13.35
N TYR A 18 11.25 -4.58 12.41
CA TYR A 18 10.68 -3.23 12.44
C TYR A 18 9.15 -3.30 12.49
N ARG A 19 8.56 -2.46 13.35
CA ARG A 19 7.12 -2.27 13.49
C ARG A 19 6.76 -0.80 13.35
N GLU A 20 5.63 -0.53 12.72
CA GLU A 20 5.06 0.81 12.73
C GLU A 20 4.73 1.29 14.14
N ARG A 21 4.73 2.61 14.32
CA ARG A 21 4.21 3.26 15.52
C ARG A 21 2.69 3.43 15.38
N PRO A 22 1.96 3.69 16.49
CA PRO A 22 0.52 3.97 16.43
C PRO A 22 0.18 5.02 15.37
N GLY A 23 -0.96 4.89 14.70
CA GLY A 23 -1.37 5.82 13.63
C GLY A 23 -0.67 5.58 12.29
N GLN A 24 -0.22 4.35 12.03
CA GLN A 24 0.41 3.94 10.77
C GLN A 24 1.73 4.67 10.44
N HIS A 25 2.41 5.14 11.47
CA HIS A 25 3.63 5.91 11.31
C HIS A 25 4.84 4.99 11.11
N THR A 26 5.51 5.14 9.97
CA THR A 26 6.77 4.46 9.68
C THR A 26 7.86 5.48 9.33
N LYS A 27 9.13 5.16 9.62
CA LYS A 27 10.26 5.99 9.15
C LYS A 27 10.33 6.04 7.63
N PHE A 28 9.89 4.97 6.97
CA PHE A 28 9.81 4.84 5.51
C PHE A 28 8.76 5.80 4.94
N GLY A 29 7.55 5.82 5.51
CA GLY A 29 6.48 6.74 5.15
C GLY A 29 6.85 8.21 5.34
N HIS A 30 7.48 8.51 6.48
CA HIS A 30 7.99 9.86 6.74
C HIS A 30 9.07 10.29 5.73
N TRP A 31 10.03 9.40 5.42
CA TRP A 31 11.05 9.68 4.40
C TRP A 31 10.43 9.85 3.02
N TYR A 32 9.56 8.94 2.58
CA TYR A 32 8.94 8.98 1.26
C TYR A 32 8.12 10.26 1.07
N SER A 33 7.36 10.66 2.08
CA SER A 33 6.62 11.92 2.11
C SER A 33 7.52 13.14 1.87
N ALA A 34 8.69 13.18 2.51
CA ALA A 34 9.66 14.25 2.28
C ALA A 34 10.28 14.17 0.88
N GLN A 35 10.59 12.96 0.42
CA GLN A 35 11.21 12.71 -0.88
C GLN A 35 10.34 13.17 -2.06
N VAL A 36 9.03 12.93 -1.99
CA VAL A 36 8.07 13.33 -3.05
C VAL A 36 7.37 14.66 -2.77
N GLY A 37 7.64 15.29 -1.63
CA GLY A 37 7.02 16.57 -1.25
C GLY A 37 5.53 16.49 -0.95
N ASP A 38 4.99 15.32 -0.61
CA ASP A 38 3.57 15.11 -0.36
C ASP A 38 3.31 14.60 1.07
N PRO A 39 2.64 15.39 1.93
CA PRO A 39 2.37 15.03 3.32
C PRO A 39 1.44 13.82 3.48
N GLN A 40 0.64 13.46 2.47
CA GLN A 40 -0.32 12.34 2.58
C GLN A 40 0.38 11.01 2.90
N TYR A 41 1.62 10.85 2.45
CA TYR A 41 2.40 9.63 2.61
C TYR A 41 3.03 9.47 4.01
N ARG A 42 3.01 10.51 4.85
CA ARG A 42 3.70 10.49 6.16
C ARG A 42 3.15 9.41 7.10
N THR A 43 1.88 9.05 6.93
CA THR A 43 1.18 8.03 7.71
C THR A 43 0.69 6.87 6.84
N ALA A 44 1.39 6.64 5.73
CA ALA A 44 1.13 5.54 4.81
C ALA A 44 2.21 4.45 5.03
N PRO A 45 1.87 3.29 5.61
CA PRO A 45 2.87 2.29 5.96
C PRO A 45 3.10 1.29 4.81
N TRP A 46 2.97 1.72 3.56
CA TRP A 46 2.82 0.80 2.43
C TRP A 46 4.10 0.04 2.10
N CYS A 47 3.93 -1.18 1.57
CA CYS A 47 5.02 -2.11 1.26
C CYS A 47 6.06 -1.50 0.31
N ASP A 48 5.60 -0.83 -0.74
CA ASP A 48 6.46 -0.31 -1.80
C ASP A 48 7.33 0.89 -1.34
N MET A 49 6.80 1.69 -0.41
CA MET A 49 7.54 2.81 0.17
C MET A 49 8.74 2.33 1.01
N PHE A 50 8.65 1.13 1.58
CA PHE A 50 9.80 0.48 2.21
C PHE A 50 10.83 0.02 1.18
N ILE A 51 10.40 -0.59 0.07
CA ILE A 51 11.28 -1.00 -1.02
C ILE A 51 12.05 0.21 -1.57
N ALA A 52 11.34 1.31 -1.83
CA ALA A 52 11.93 2.57 -2.29
C ALA A 52 12.98 3.12 -1.31
N TRP A 53 12.65 3.14 -0.01
CA TRP A 53 13.59 3.57 1.02
C TRP A 53 14.84 2.68 1.04
N ALA A 54 14.66 1.37 0.98
CA ALA A 54 15.75 0.41 1.03
C ALA A 54 16.65 0.54 -0.21
N ALA A 55 16.07 0.75 -1.38
CA ALA A 55 16.79 0.99 -2.62
C ALA A 55 17.64 2.26 -2.58
N GLU A 56 17.12 3.37 -2.02
CA GLU A 56 17.92 4.58 -1.82
C GLU A 56 19.09 4.32 -0.85
N ARG A 57 18.86 3.61 0.26
CA ARG A 57 19.92 3.30 1.23
C ARG A 57 20.98 2.34 0.69
N ALA A 58 20.60 1.47 -0.23
CA ALA A 58 21.52 0.60 -0.95
C ALA A 58 22.23 1.29 -2.12
N GLY A 59 21.79 2.48 -2.54
CA GLY A 59 22.34 3.19 -3.70
C GLY A 59 21.96 2.57 -5.04
N VAL A 60 20.83 1.85 -5.09
CA VAL A 60 20.37 1.11 -6.28
C VAL A 60 18.99 1.56 -6.77
N GLN A 61 18.52 2.72 -6.31
CA GLN A 61 17.21 3.28 -6.64
C GLN A 61 16.97 3.48 -8.15
N GLU A 62 18.03 3.66 -8.94
CA GLU A 62 17.93 3.76 -10.41
C GLU A 62 17.42 2.45 -11.05
N TYR A 63 17.72 1.31 -10.44
CA TYR A 63 17.39 -0.03 -10.97
C TYR A 63 16.17 -0.66 -10.30
N VAL A 64 15.77 -0.14 -9.14
CA VAL A 64 14.62 -0.63 -8.36
C VAL A 64 13.43 0.31 -8.48
N GLY A 65 13.66 1.61 -8.65
CA GLY A 65 12.60 2.62 -8.71
C GLY A 65 12.10 3.08 -7.33
N GLN A 66 11.22 4.08 -7.35
CA GLN A 66 10.65 4.73 -6.18
C GLN A 66 9.13 4.80 -6.32
N PHE A 67 8.42 3.86 -5.69
CA PHE A 67 6.98 3.71 -5.83
C PHE A 67 6.25 3.65 -4.49
N ALA A 68 4.97 4.00 -4.53
CA ALA A 68 4.02 3.83 -3.44
C ALA A 68 2.87 2.89 -3.83
N TRP A 69 2.49 2.88 -5.11
CA TRP A 69 1.40 2.07 -5.66
C TRP A 69 1.96 0.90 -6.47
N THR A 70 1.64 -0.33 -6.03
CA THR A 70 2.26 -1.56 -6.50
C THR A 70 2.00 -1.92 -7.97
N PRO A 71 0.81 -1.69 -8.56
CA PRO A 71 0.61 -1.91 -9.99
C PRO A 71 1.50 -1.04 -10.88
N SER A 72 1.72 0.23 -10.52
CA SER A 72 2.65 1.10 -11.27
C SER A 72 4.08 0.56 -11.23
N HIS A 73 4.51 0.03 -10.08
CA HIS A 73 5.84 -0.52 -9.94
C HIS A 73 6.03 -1.79 -10.78
N ALA A 74 5.05 -2.71 -10.72
CA ALA A 74 5.06 -3.90 -11.57
C ALA A 74 5.07 -3.53 -13.06
N ARG A 75 4.22 -2.57 -13.47
CA ARG A 75 4.19 -2.07 -14.86
C ARG A 75 5.51 -1.42 -15.27
N TRP A 76 6.20 -0.73 -14.36
CA TRP A 76 7.50 -0.13 -14.64
C TRP A 76 8.55 -1.19 -14.99
N PHE A 77 8.62 -2.32 -14.26
CA PHE A 77 9.50 -3.42 -14.64
C PHE A 77 9.14 -4.01 -16.00
N GLU A 78 7.85 -4.17 -16.30
CA GLU A 78 7.40 -4.65 -17.61
C GLU A 78 7.86 -3.73 -18.74
N THR A 79 7.64 -2.42 -18.61
CA THR A 79 8.06 -1.42 -19.61
C THR A 79 9.58 -1.34 -19.77
N ASN A 80 10.36 -1.63 -18.72
CA ASN A 80 11.83 -1.67 -18.78
C ASN A 80 12.39 -3.02 -19.29
N GLY A 81 11.55 -3.95 -19.76
CA GLY A 81 11.99 -5.27 -20.22
C GLY A 81 12.53 -6.16 -19.08
N ALA A 82 12.17 -5.82 -17.85
CA ALA A 82 12.71 -6.39 -16.62
C ALA A 82 11.68 -7.21 -15.84
N TRP A 83 10.55 -7.56 -16.46
CA TRP A 83 9.54 -8.46 -15.89
C TRP A 83 9.87 -9.94 -16.17
N SER A 84 9.49 -10.83 -15.25
CA SER A 84 9.69 -12.28 -15.37
C SER A 84 8.59 -13.06 -14.64
N ASP A 85 8.35 -14.29 -15.09
CA ASP A 85 7.49 -15.27 -14.42
C ASP A 85 8.28 -16.23 -13.51
N VAL A 86 9.61 -16.11 -13.46
CA VAL A 86 10.50 -17.02 -12.74
C VAL A 86 11.06 -16.34 -11.49
N PRO A 87 10.91 -16.94 -10.29
CA PRO A 87 11.51 -16.40 -9.08
C PRO A 87 13.03 -16.54 -9.12
N GLU A 88 13.73 -15.48 -8.74
CA GLU A 88 15.17 -15.52 -8.48
C GLU A 88 15.52 -14.67 -7.25
N PRO A 89 16.55 -15.05 -6.46
CA PRO A 89 16.99 -14.25 -5.33
C PRO A 89 17.41 -12.84 -5.78
N GLY A 90 16.88 -11.81 -5.10
CA GLY A 90 17.08 -10.40 -5.46
C GLY A 90 15.93 -9.79 -6.27
N ALA A 91 15.05 -10.61 -6.87
CA ALA A 91 13.88 -10.13 -7.59
C ALA A 91 12.82 -9.54 -6.65
N LEU A 92 12.13 -8.50 -7.10
CA LEU A 92 10.91 -8.04 -6.45
C LEU A 92 9.77 -8.96 -6.86
N VAL A 93 9.04 -9.50 -5.90
CA VAL A 93 7.89 -10.38 -6.14
C VAL A 93 6.60 -9.62 -5.89
N PHE A 94 5.70 -9.68 -6.85
CA PHE A 94 4.42 -8.98 -6.83
C PHE A 94 3.27 -9.96 -6.67
N PHE A 95 2.34 -9.65 -5.76
CA PHE A 95 1.22 -10.52 -5.41
C PHE A 95 -0.13 -9.88 -5.67
N ASP A 96 -1.10 -10.70 -6.05
CA ASP A 96 -2.53 -10.40 -6.09
C ASP A 96 -3.21 -11.38 -5.13
N TRP A 97 -3.83 -10.86 -4.07
CA TRP A 97 -4.43 -11.68 -3.02
C TRP A 97 -5.71 -12.38 -3.48
N SER A 98 -6.39 -11.84 -4.49
CA SER A 98 -7.49 -12.53 -5.16
C SER A 98 -6.99 -13.73 -5.99
N GLY A 99 -5.69 -13.79 -6.29
CA GLY A 99 -5.07 -14.84 -7.10
C GLY A 99 -5.12 -14.56 -8.60
N GLY A 100 -5.46 -13.33 -8.99
CA GLY A 100 -5.32 -12.88 -10.36
C GLY A 100 -3.86 -12.90 -10.84
N LYS A 101 -3.71 -12.67 -12.14
CA LYS A 101 -2.42 -12.65 -12.87
C LYS A 101 -2.24 -11.37 -13.68
N ASP A 102 -3.08 -10.39 -13.44
CA ASP A 102 -3.03 -9.09 -14.11
C ASP A 102 -2.29 -8.10 -13.22
N ILE A 103 -1.35 -7.35 -13.78
CA ILE A 103 -0.57 -6.32 -13.07
C ILE A 103 -1.49 -5.30 -12.39
N LYS A 104 -2.67 -5.00 -12.96
CA LYS A 104 -3.62 -4.07 -12.36
C LYS A 104 -4.22 -4.57 -11.04
N GLY A 105 -4.15 -5.88 -10.79
CA GLY A 105 -4.63 -6.55 -9.59
C GLY A 105 -3.55 -6.71 -8.51
N VAL A 106 -2.34 -6.21 -8.73
CA VAL A 106 -1.24 -6.35 -7.75
C VAL A 106 -1.55 -5.55 -6.49
N ASP A 107 -1.66 -6.25 -5.37
CA ASP A 107 -1.95 -5.71 -4.04
C ASP A 107 -0.68 -5.46 -3.21
N HIS A 108 0.41 -6.18 -3.51
CA HIS A 108 1.57 -6.23 -2.62
C HIS A 108 2.88 -6.52 -3.35
N VAL A 109 3.99 -6.07 -2.75
CA VAL A 109 5.34 -6.35 -3.20
C VAL A 109 6.25 -6.73 -2.03
N GLY A 110 7.17 -7.66 -2.28
CA GLY A 110 8.29 -7.99 -1.43
C GLY A 110 9.55 -8.25 -2.25
N ILE A 111 10.64 -8.67 -1.60
CA ILE A 111 11.84 -9.17 -2.29
C ILE A 111 12.02 -10.66 -2.04
N VAL A 112 12.49 -11.39 -3.04
CA VAL A 112 12.88 -12.79 -2.93
C VAL A 112 14.26 -12.86 -2.27
N GLU A 113 14.33 -13.40 -1.05
CA GLU A 113 15.59 -13.70 -0.35
C GLU A 113 16.23 -14.99 -0.89
N ARG A 114 15.42 -16.03 -1.09
CA ARG A 114 15.85 -17.30 -1.71
C ARG A 114 14.66 -18.10 -2.25
N VAL A 115 14.97 -19.12 -3.05
CA VAL A 115 14.01 -20.10 -3.57
C VAL A 115 14.48 -21.49 -3.19
N GLU A 116 13.65 -22.28 -2.53
CA GLU A 116 14.03 -23.60 -2.00
C GLU A 116 12.87 -24.57 -2.13
N GLY A 117 13.07 -25.69 -2.85
CA GLY A 117 12.05 -26.73 -2.99
C GLY A 117 10.71 -26.25 -3.57
N GLY A 118 10.73 -25.24 -4.44
CA GLY A 118 9.51 -24.61 -5.00
C GLY A 118 8.83 -23.59 -4.08
N THR A 119 9.35 -23.38 -2.88
CA THR A 119 8.91 -22.32 -1.96
C THR A 119 9.71 -21.05 -2.18
N ILE A 120 9.03 -19.91 -2.19
CA ILE A 120 9.64 -18.59 -2.32
C ILE A 120 9.79 -18.03 -0.89
N HIS A 121 11.02 -17.75 -0.50
CA HIS A 121 11.30 -17.08 0.78
C HIS A 121 11.52 -15.60 0.52
N THR A 122 10.74 -14.77 1.17
CA THR A 122 10.69 -13.33 0.92
C THR A 122 11.00 -12.50 2.16
N ILE A 123 11.38 -11.24 1.96
CA ILE A 123 11.34 -10.19 2.99
C ILE A 123 10.29 -9.18 2.57
N GLU A 124 9.32 -8.93 3.45
CA GLU A 124 8.13 -8.12 3.16
C GLU A 124 7.90 -7.10 4.29
N ALA A 125 7.56 -5.86 3.92
CA ALA A 125 7.00 -4.85 4.81
C ALA A 125 5.47 -4.84 4.69
N ASN A 126 4.76 -4.19 5.61
CA ASN A 126 3.28 -4.14 5.58
C ASN A 126 2.65 -5.55 5.53
N VAL A 127 3.15 -6.47 6.36
CA VAL A 127 2.55 -7.80 6.49
C VAL A 127 2.12 -8.08 7.91
N ASP A 128 1.01 -8.82 8.06
CA ASP A 128 0.42 -9.23 9.34
C ASP A 128 0.26 -8.05 10.31
N ARG A 129 -0.42 -6.99 9.85
CA ARG A 129 -0.63 -5.72 10.58
C ARG A 129 0.66 -4.93 10.82
N VAL A 130 1.44 -4.81 9.75
CA VAL A 130 2.53 -3.84 9.55
C VAL A 130 3.87 -4.16 10.20
N TRP A 131 4.32 -5.38 9.94
CA TRP A 131 5.66 -5.83 10.31
C TRP A 131 6.58 -5.95 9.12
N LEU A 132 7.87 -5.70 9.36
CA LEU A 132 8.93 -6.17 8.48
C LEU A 132 9.40 -7.57 8.88
N LYS A 133 9.25 -8.55 8.00
CA LYS A 133 9.66 -9.93 8.32
C LYS A 133 9.88 -10.79 7.09
N ARG A 134 10.45 -11.97 7.37
CA ARG A 134 10.50 -13.08 6.41
C ARG A 134 9.14 -13.75 6.27
N LYS A 135 8.80 -14.16 5.05
CA LYS A 135 7.66 -15.03 4.75
C LYS A 135 8.11 -16.20 3.87
N ALA A 136 7.40 -17.31 3.98
CA ALA A 136 7.44 -18.38 3.00
C ALA A 136 6.13 -18.29 2.21
N ARG A 137 6.25 -18.27 0.88
CA ARG A 137 5.15 -18.07 -0.05
C ARG A 137 5.15 -19.22 -1.06
N ASP A 138 3.96 -19.68 -1.39
CA ASP A 138 3.66 -20.43 -2.60
C ASP A 138 3.52 -19.47 -3.80
N GLY A 139 3.45 -20.05 -5.00
CA GLY A 139 3.35 -19.29 -6.26
C GLY A 139 1.93 -18.94 -6.68
N ASP A 140 0.89 -19.40 -5.98
CA ASP A 140 -0.50 -19.29 -6.44
C ASP A 140 -1.01 -17.83 -6.48
N LYS A 141 -0.52 -16.98 -5.59
CA LYS A 141 -0.84 -15.54 -5.53
C LYS A 141 0.19 -14.65 -6.21
N VAL A 142 1.27 -15.21 -6.75
CA VAL A 142 2.27 -14.44 -7.48
C VAL A 142 1.71 -14.02 -8.83
N VAL A 143 1.84 -12.72 -9.15
CA VAL A 143 1.56 -12.16 -10.47
C VAL A 143 2.81 -12.22 -11.33
N GLY A 144 3.97 -11.91 -10.76
CA GLY A 144 5.27 -12.04 -11.42
C GLY A 144 6.38 -11.35 -10.63
N TYR A 145 7.52 -11.15 -11.30
CA TYR A 145 8.75 -10.69 -10.69
C TYR A 145 9.38 -9.54 -11.47
N GLY A 146 9.79 -8.50 -10.77
CA GLY A 146 10.64 -7.42 -11.28
C GLY A 146 12.11 -7.73 -11.03
N LEU A 147 12.94 -7.60 -12.05
CA LEU A 147 14.37 -7.94 -12.01
C LEU A 147 15.24 -6.68 -12.09
N PRO A 148 15.71 -6.10 -10.96
CA PRO A 148 16.51 -4.88 -10.97
C PRO A 148 17.75 -4.95 -11.87
N ARG A 149 18.45 -6.10 -11.89
CA ARG A 149 19.59 -6.30 -12.79
C ARG A 149 19.26 -6.10 -14.27
N LYS A 150 18.06 -6.47 -14.71
CA LYS A 150 17.63 -6.30 -16.10
C LYS A 150 17.34 -4.83 -16.42
N VAL A 151 16.87 -4.05 -15.44
CA VAL A 151 16.76 -2.60 -15.62
C VAL A 151 18.14 -2.01 -15.89
N LYS A 152 19.15 -2.40 -15.12
CA LYS A 152 20.53 -1.99 -15.39
C LYS A 152 20.99 -2.42 -16.79
N GLU A 153 20.76 -3.67 -17.17
CA GLU A 153 21.10 -4.17 -18.52
C GLU A 153 20.43 -3.33 -19.62
N THR A 154 19.16 -2.95 -19.45
CA THR A 154 18.43 -2.08 -20.38
C THR A 154 19.04 -0.68 -20.44
N LEU A 155 19.37 -0.08 -19.29
CA LEU A 155 19.97 1.27 -19.22
C LEU A 155 21.38 1.31 -19.83
N ASP A 156 22.20 0.28 -19.60
CA ASP A 156 23.55 0.17 -20.16
C ASP A 156 23.54 0.04 -21.70
N GLN A 157 22.42 -0.42 -22.29
CA GLN A 157 22.25 -0.57 -23.74
C GLN A 157 21.79 0.71 -24.44
N ILE A 158 21.34 1.73 -23.69
CA ILE A 158 20.99 3.03 -24.26
C ILE A 158 22.29 3.73 -24.65
N PRO A 159 22.56 3.97 -25.95
CA PRO A 159 23.74 4.72 -26.35
C PRO A 159 23.72 6.09 -25.66
N PRO A 160 24.87 6.65 -25.27
CA PRO A 160 24.92 8.04 -24.82
C PRO A 160 24.23 8.89 -25.87
N GLN A 161 23.11 9.52 -25.52
CA GLN A 161 22.47 10.43 -26.46
C GLN A 161 23.48 11.51 -26.81
N ASP A 162 23.74 11.69 -28.12
CA ASP A 162 24.51 12.82 -28.62
C ASP A 162 23.92 14.08 -27.99
N ALA A 163 24.68 14.74 -27.12
CA ALA A 163 24.35 16.00 -26.49
C ALA A 163 24.27 17.18 -27.49
N SER A 164 23.92 16.91 -28.74
CA SER A 164 23.93 17.85 -29.86
C SER A 164 22.94 17.45 -30.98
N ALA A 165 21.67 17.15 -30.68
CA ALA A 165 20.63 17.17 -31.72
C ALA A 165 19.19 17.23 -31.15
N SER A 166 18.83 18.28 -30.42
CA SER A 166 17.48 18.90 -30.48
C SER A 166 17.46 20.16 -29.60
N GLY A 167 18.19 21.18 -30.02
CA GLY A 167 17.81 22.55 -29.66
C GLY A 167 16.63 22.94 -30.55
N PRO A 168 15.51 23.45 -30.04
CA PRO A 168 14.46 23.98 -30.90
C PRO A 168 15.06 25.07 -31.79
N LYS A 169 14.90 24.95 -33.10
CA LYS A 169 15.26 26.02 -34.04
C LYS A 169 14.47 27.28 -33.65
N PRO A 170 15.10 28.47 -33.54
CA PRO A 170 14.40 29.69 -33.20
C PRO A 170 13.34 29.99 -34.26
N VAL A 171 12.07 29.93 -33.87
CA VAL A 171 10.99 30.58 -34.62
C VAL A 171 11.00 32.03 -34.17
N GLU A 172 11.33 32.92 -35.09
CA GLU A 172 11.32 34.36 -34.90
C GLU A 172 9.88 34.84 -34.70
N VAL A 173 9.58 35.37 -33.51
CA VAL A 173 8.32 36.07 -33.20
C VAL A 173 8.66 37.41 -32.57
N ASP A 174 8.32 38.48 -33.29
CA ASP A 174 8.39 39.88 -32.85
C ASP A 174 7.50 40.15 -31.60
N PRO A 175 7.77 41.21 -30.82
CA PRO A 175 7.66 41.10 -29.36
C PRO A 175 6.45 41.78 -28.69
N THR A 176 6.08 41.20 -27.53
CA THR A 176 5.59 41.80 -26.27
C THR A 176 4.15 42.35 -26.13
N PRO A 177 3.64 42.53 -24.87
CA PRO A 177 3.93 41.84 -23.60
C PRO A 177 2.67 41.45 -22.79
N ALA A 178 2.77 40.46 -21.89
CA ALA A 178 2.63 40.68 -20.44
C ALA A 178 2.42 39.38 -19.63
N ALA A 179 3.26 39.27 -18.59
CA ALA A 179 2.96 38.79 -17.24
C ALA A 179 2.63 37.29 -17.01
N ASN A 180 3.64 36.64 -16.42
CA ASN A 180 3.57 35.70 -15.28
C ASN A 180 4.00 34.26 -15.58
N SER A 181 5.06 33.88 -14.89
CA SER A 181 5.81 32.63 -14.94
C SER A 181 4.95 31.39 -14.64
N VAL A 182 5.08 30.37 -15.50
CA VAL A 182 4.49 29.04 -15.36
C VAL A 182 5.61 28.04 -15.02
N SER A 183 5.43 27.29 -13.94
CA SER A 183 6.24 26.12 -13.59
C SER A 183 6.04 25.01 -14.62
N LEU A 184 7.14 24.45 -15.12
CA LEU A 184 7.16 23.35 -16.07
C LEU A 184 6.72 22.06 -15.38
N VAL A 185 5.52 21.58 -15.71
CA VAL A 185 5.10 20.20 -15.46
C VAL A 185 5.14 19.49 -16.81
N LEU A 186 6.08 18.55 -16.97
CA LEU A 186 6.14 17.67 -18.13
C LEU A 186 5.10 16.55 -17.94
N TYR A 187 4.01 16.60 -18.69
CA TYR A 187 3.21 15.41 -19.01
C TYR A 187 3.50 15.05 -20.47
N ASP A 188 4.04 13.84 -20.66
CA ASP A 188 4.30 13.23 -21.95
C ASP A 188 3.00 12.68 -22.58
N SER A 189 3.05 12.53 -23.90
CA SER A 189 1.96 12.38 -24.87
C SER A 189 1.06 11.15 -24.73
N ASP A 190 -0.15 11.30 -25.29
CA ASP A 190 -1.16 10.28 -25.62
C ASP A 190 -2.28 10.01 -24.59
N GLY A 191 -2.83 11.09 -24.03
CA GLY A 191 -4.05 11.10 -23.21
C GLY A 191 -5.35 10.82 -23.98
N THR A 192 -5.54 9.61 -24.51
CA THR A 192 -6.84 9.13 -25.04
C THR A 192 -7.54 8.24 -24.02
N PHE A 193 -8.38 8.85 -23.17
CA PHE A 193 -9.45 8.14 -22.45
C PHE A 193 -10.77 8.26 -23.25
N PRO A 194 -11.60 7.20 -23.32
CA PRO A 194 -12.84 7.22 -24.10
C PRO A 194 -13.83 8.23 -23.52
N LEU A 195 -14.32 9.12 -24.40
CA LEU A 195 -15.36 10.11 -24.15
C LEU A 195 -16.63 9.45 -23.61
N MET A 196 -16.88 9.57 -22.31
CA MET A 196 -18.20 9.31 -21.74
C MET A 196 -19.00 10.62 -21.84
N GLU A 197 -20.03 10.64 -22.70
CA GLU A 197 -20.90 11.79 -22.89
C GLU A 197 -21.60 12.19 -21.57
N PRO A 198 -21.74 13.50 -21.26
CA PRO A 198 -22.42 13.95 -20.06
C PRO A 198 -23.94 13.84 -20.22
N ALA A 199 -24.55 12.78 -19.69
CA ALA A 199 -25.98 12.75 -19.44
C ALA A 199 -26.34 13.66 -18.23
N PRO A 200 -27.42 14.46 -18.31
CA PRO A 200 -27.65 15.58 -17.40
C PRO A 200 -27.98 15.15 -15.97
N LEU A 201 -27.45 15.92 -15.01
CA LEU A 201 -27.82 15.94 -13.59
C LEU A 201 -29.35 16.09 -13.44
N ALA A 202 -30.08 14.98 -13.40
CA ALA A 202 -31.50 14.96 -13.02
C ALA A 202 -31.97 13.64 -12.38
N MET A 203 -31.05 12.79 -11.91
CA MET A 203 -31.40 11.50 -11.27
C MET A 203 -30.68 11.23 -9.93
N LEU A 204 -30.19 12.27 -9.25
CA LEU A 204 -29.60 12.17 -7.91
C LEU A 204 -30.48 12.77 -6.80
N LEU A 205 -31.78 12.92 -7.07
CA LEU A 205 -32.79 13.39 -6.10
C LEU A 205 -34.00 12.45 -5.93
N ALA A 206 -33.93 11.22 -6.48
CA ALA A 206 -35.00 10.21 -6.36
C ALA A 206 -34.60 8.96 -5.54
N LEU A 207 -33.40 8.92 -4.94
CA LEU A 207 -32.96 7.81 -4.07
C LEU A 207 -32.85 8.15 -2.58
N VAL A 208 -33.19 9.38 -2.18
CA VAL A 208 -33.22 9.80 -0.75
C VAL A 208 -34.65 9.89 -0.20
N VAL A 209 -35.70 9.86 -1.04
CA VAL A 209 -37.12 9.86 -0.60
C VAL A 209 -37.75 8.45 -0.60
N GLY A 210 -37.13 7.47 -1.26
CA GLY A 210 -37.64 6.09 -1.35
C GLY A 210 -37.36 5.20 -0.12
N TRP A 211 -36.38 5.56 0.71
CA TRP A 211 -35.98 4.74 1.87
C TRP A 211 -36.71 5.08 3.17
N THR A 212 -37.49 6.17 3.22
CA THR A 212 -38.32 6.50 4.40
C THR A 212 -39.70 5.84 4.39
N PHE A 213 -40.14 5.24 3.27
CA PHE A 213 -41.49 4.65 3.16
C PHE A 213 -41.58 3.11 3.26
N LEU A 214 -40.45 2.39 3.33
CA LEU A 214 -40.47 0.92 3.48
C LEU A 214 -40.04 0.40 4.86
N ALA A 215 -39.59 1.27 5.77
CA ALA A 215 -39.27 0.93 7.17
C ALA A 215 -40.45 1.11 8.15
N ALA A 216 -41.63 1.53 7.67
CA ALA A 216 -42.82 1.74 8.50
C ALA A 216 -43.75 0.52 8.62
N ARG A 217 -43.43 -0.63 7.98
CA ARG A 217 -44.27 -1.84 8.01
C ARG A 217 -43.77 -2.98 8.89
N TRP A 218 -42.59 -2.86 9.49
CA TRP A 218 -42.04 -3.86 10.41
C TRP A 218 -41.62 -3.22 11.73
N GLN A 219 -42.61 -2.87 12.55
CA GLN A 219 -42.39 -2.73 13.99
C GLN A 219 -43.05 -3.93 14.71
N PRO A 220 -42.30 -4.77 15.43
CA PRO A 220 -42.87 -5.80 16.27
C PRO A 220 -43.68 -5.16 17.41
N ARG A 221 -44.90 -5.66 17.63
CA ARG A 221 -45.78 -5.20 18.71
C ARG A 221 -45.18 -5.51 20.08
N PRO A 222 -45.17 -4.57 21.05
CA PRO A 222 -44.85 -4.90 22.43
C PRO A 222 -45.99 -5.72 23.05
N PRO A 223 -45.70 -6.69 23.94
CA PRO A 223 -46.72 -7.46 24.62
C PRO A 223 -47.49 -6.58 25.61
N ALA A 224 -48.81 -6.81 25.68
CA ALA A 224 -49.72 -6.10 26.57
C ALA A 224 -49.35 -6.32 28.04
N GLY A 225 -49.14 -5.21 28.76
CA GLY A 225 -48.90 -5.20 30.21
C GLY A 225 -50.12 -5.70 30.99
N GLY A 226 -50.03 -6.92 31.51
CA GLY A 226 -50.93 -7.44 32.54
C GLY A 226 -50.56 -6.90 33.92
N ARG A 227 -51.41 -6.03 34.48
CA ARG A 227 -51.38 -5.66 35.89
C ARG A 227 -51.67 -6.89 36.76
N HIS A 228 -50.68 -7.40 37.49
CA HIS A 228 -50.93 -8.15 38.72
C HIS A 228 -50.38 -7.39 39.94
N ARG A 229 -51.31 -6.74 40.64
CA ARG A 229 -51.16 -6.35 42.05
C ARG A 229 -50.92 -7.62 42.87
N ARG A 230 -49.79 -7.70 43.58
CA ARG A 230 -49.75 -8.44 44.86
C ARG A 230 -49.23 -7.53 45.96
N ARG A 231 -50.10 -7.36 46.95
CA ARG A 231 -49.91 -6.62 48.19
C ARG A 231 -48.78 -7.23 49.03
N GLY A 232 -47.94 -6.33 49.54
CA GLY A 232 -47.24 -6.31 50.83
C GLY A 232 -47.03 -7.58 51.64
N ARG A 233 -45.75 -7.84 51.94
CA ARG A 233 -45.25 -8.03 53.32
C ARG A 233 -43.71 -7.97 53.34
N ARG A 234 -43.17 -6.97 54.04
CA ARG A 234 -41.90 -6.99 54.80
C ARG A 234 -42.33 -6.68 56.25
N PRO A 235 -41.64 -7.13 57.32
CA PRO A 235 -40.17 -7.08 57.42
C PRO A 235 -39.50 -8.23 58.22
N HIS A 236 -38.19 -8.46 57.98
CA HIS A 236 -37.19 -8.56 59.05
C HIS A 236 -35.77 -8.61 58.45
N ALA A 237 -34.91 -7.72 58.91
CA ALA A 237 -33.47 -7.92 59.09
C ALA A 237 -33.23 -7.81 60.62
N PRO A 238 -32.05 -8.12 61.20
CA PRO A 238 -30.74 -8.38 60.60
C PRO A 238 -29.96 -9.58 61.23
N GLN A 239 -28.78 -9.93 60.69
CA GLN A 239 -27.51 -10.09 61.43
C GLN A 239 -26.42 -10.71 60.53
N ASP A 240 -25.41 -9.89 60.24
CA ASP A 240 -23.97 -10.13 60.43
C ASP A 240 -23.42 -11.55 60.14
N ALA A 241 -22.69 -11.66 59.03
CA ALA A 241 -21.67 -12.68 58.83
C ALA A 241 -20.34 -12.00 58.51
N GLU A 242 -19.40 -12.20 59.43
CA GLU A 242 -18.02 -11.73 59.51
C GLU A 242 -17.14 -12.26 58.35
N PRO A 243 -16.14 -11.50 57.86
CA PRO A 243 -15.24 -11.95 56.79
C PRO A 243 -14.16 -12.94 57.27
N ALA A 244 -13.75 -13.83 56.35
CA ALA A 244 -12.80 -14.92 56.54
C ALA A 244 -11.37 -14.48 56.98
N PRO A 245 -10.64 -15.33 57.74
CA PRO A 245 -9.29 -15.01 58.22
C PRO A 245 -8.21 -15.17 57.14
N ILE A 246 -7.23 -14.26 57.19
CA ILE A 246 -5.98 -14.24 56.42
C ILE A 246 -5.00 -15.27 57.04
N PRO A 247 -4.31 -16.13 56.26
CA PRO A 247 -3.23 -16.96 56.78
C PRO A 247 -1.92 -16.17 56.89
N SER A 248 -1.28 -16.22 58.06
CA SER A 248 0.09 -15.75 58.31
C SER A 248 1.10 -16.88 58.15
N GLU A 249 2.23 -16.59 57.50
CA GLU A 249 3.43 -17.42 57.34
C GLU A 249 4.18 -17.68 58.67
N VAL A 250 5.16 -18.62 58.59
CA VAL A 250 6.33 -18.91 59.46
C VAL A 250 6.06 -19.41 60.89
N ASP A 251 6.66 -20.49 61.41
CA ASP A 251 7.89 -21.24 61.10
C ASP A 251 7.66 -22.78 61.04
#